data_AF-A0A8J5ZFJ9-F1
#
_entry.id   AF-A0A8J5ZFJ9-F1
#
_cell.length_a   1.000
_cell.length_b   1.000
_cell.length_c   1.000
_cell.angle_alpha   90.00
_cell.angle_beta   90.00
_cell.angle_gamma   90.00
#
_symmetry.space_group_name_H-M   'P 1'
#
loop_
_entity.id
_entity.type
_entity.pdbx_description
1 polymer ?
#
loop_
_entity_poly.entity_id
_entity_poly.type
_entity_poly.pdbx_seq_one_letter_code
_entity_poly.pdbx_strand_id
1 'polypeptide(L)'
;MILTLSIHIFFNVEVFNSQEVEVWPRVTWKPKWGITFAEIKSKVSGSCSISQRSTMALKGRDIFLENLTLDGALIINSTDGAEVKVGGSIKNKGWLIERIDYKDTAFPEELRIRGFRMEKKEQLEETYSQPGKYTLKP
;
A
#
# COMPACT_ATOMS: atom_id res chain seq x y z
N MET A 1 -12.30 -4.88 -0.26
CA MET A 1 -13.18 -5.80 0.50
C MET A 1 -12.48 -7.02 1.11
N ILE A 2 -11.45 -7.62 0.49
CA ILE A 2 -10.77 -8.81 1.08
C ILE A 2 -9.90 -8.47 2.31
N LEU A 3 -9.20 -7.34 2.33
CA LEU A 3 -8.28 -6.98 3.42
C LEU A 3 -8.97 -6.50 4.71
N THR A 4 -10.21 -6.01 4.64
CA THR A 4 -10.92 -5.42 5.79
C THR A 4 -11.31 -6.45 6.86
N LEU A 5 -11.23 -7.75 6.55
CA LEU A 5 -11.49 -8.84 7.51
C LEU A 5 -10.27 -9.24 8.34
N SER A 6 -9.08 -8.72 8.02
CA SER A 6 -7.83 -9.11 8.71
C SER A 6 -6.89 -7.95 9.00
N ILE A 7 -7.18 -6.75 8.47
CA ILE A 7 -6.42 -5.52 8.71
C ILE A 7 -7.41 -4.40 9.03
N HIS A 8 -7.10 -3.63 10.07
CA HIS A 8 -7.85 -2.41 10.39
C HIS A 8 -7.49 -1.33 9.37
N ILE A 9 -8.47 -0.94 8.55
CA ILE A 9 -8.33 0.01 7.43
C ILE A 9 -9.31 1.15 7.66
N PHE A 10 -8.83 2.38 7.44
CA PHE A 10 -9.62 3.61 7.52
C PHE A 10 -9.79 4.23 6.14
N PHE A 11 -10.94 4.81 5.85
CA PHE A 11 -11.17 5.66 4.68
C PHE A 11 -11.73 7.02 5.11
N ASN A 12 -11.65 8.00 4.23
CA ASN A 12 -12.32 9.30 4.35
C ASN A 12 -13.03 9.62 3.04
N VAL A 13 -13.94 10.60 3.07
CA VAL A 13 -14.55 11.16 1.86
C VAL A 13 -13.80 12.43 1.48
N GLU A 14 -13.42 12.55 0.22
CA GLU A 14 -12.82 13.76 -0.36
C GLU A 14 -13.56 14.21 -1.61
N VAL A 15 -13.41 15.48 -1.97
CA VAL A 15 -14.01 16.05 -3.18
C VAL A 15 -12.92 16.32 -4.23
N PHE A 16 -13.06 15.72 -5.41
CA PHE A 16 -12.22 15.97 -6.58
C PHE A 16 -13.13 16.41 -7.73
N ASN A 17 -12.85 17.57 -8.35
CA ASN A 17 -13.68 18.11 -9.44
C ASN A 17 -15.19 18.08 -9.12
N SER A 18 -15.56 18.49 -7.91
CA SER A 18 -16.95 18.50 -7.40
C SER A 18 -17.60 17.12 -7.25
N GLN A 19 -16.83 16.02 -7.27
CA GLN A 19 -17.30 14.66 -7.03
C GLN A 19 -16.79 14.16 -5.68
N GLU A 20 -17.70 13.63 -4.86
CA GLU A 20 -17.37 12.95 -3.61
C GLU A 20 -16.83 11.55 -3.89
N VAL A 21 -15.67 11.24 -3.30
CA VAL A 21 -14.96 9.98 -3.50
C VAL A 21 -14.49 9.46 -2.15
N GLU A 22 -14.74 8.17 -1.88
CA GLU A 22 -14.11 7.47 -0.76
C GLU A 22 -12.63 7.23 -1.08
N VAL A 23 -11.75 7.85 -0.31
CA VAL A 23 -10.30 7.67 -0.45
C VAL A 23 -9.83 6.62 0.54
N TRP A 24 -9.55 5.44 -0.01
CA TRP A 24 -8.98 4.30 0.69
C TRP A 24 -7.44 4.36 0.70
N PRO A 25 -6.76 3.68 1.63
CA PRO A 25 -5.32 3.48 1.51
C PRO A 25 -4.99 2.70 0.25
N ARG A 26 -3.85 3.02 -0.36
CA ARG A 26 -3.46 2.46 -1.65
C ARG A 26 -2.67 1.18 -1.42
N VAL A 27 -3.39 0.07 -1.25
CA VAL A 27 -2.79 -1.25 -1.04
C VAL A 27 -2.91 -2.08 -2.32
N THR A 28 -1.78 -2.54 -2.83
CA THR A 28 -1.72 -3.40 -4.03
C THR A 28 -0.67 -4.50 -3.87
N TRP A 29 -0.87 -5.61 -4.56
CA TRP A 29 0.09 -6.70 -4.61
C TRP A 29 0.12 -7.34 -6.00
N LYS A 30 1.21 -8.04 -6.32
CA LYS A 30 1.24 -8.91 -7.50
C LYS A 30 0.37 -10.14 -7.24
N PRO A 31 -0.36 -10.67 -8.24
CA PRO A 31 -1.20 -11.86 -8.06
C PRO A 31 -0.49 -13.05 -7.42
N LYS A 32 0.83 -13.20 -7.65
CA LYS A 32 1.65 -14.24 -7.00
C LYS A 32 1.68 -14.18 -5.46
N TRP A 33 1.32 -13.04 -4.85
CA TRP A 33 1.18 -12.92 -3.41
C TRP A 33 -0.12 -13.54 -2.89
N GLY A 34 -1.19 -13.52 -3.68
CA GLY A 34 -2.46 -14.13 -3.28
C GLY A 34 -3.59 -13.70 -4.23
N ILE A 35 -4.35 -14.68 -4.70
CA ILE A 35 -5.54 -14.50 -5.53
C ILE A 35 -6.82 -14.89 -4.81
N THR A 36 -6.72 -15.68 -3.72
CA THR A 36 -7.86 -16.05 -2.89
C THR A 36 -7.85 -15.38 -1.51
N PHE A 37 -9.01 -15.27 -0.89
CA PHE A 37 -9.12 -14.81 0.50
C PHE A 37 -8.30 -15.68 1.46
N ALA A 38 -8.30 -17.01 1.28
CA ALA A 38 -7.56 -17.93 2.14
C ALA A 38 -6.04 -17.72 2.07
N GLU A 39 -5.51 -17.48 0.86
CA GLU A 39 -4.08 -17.17 0.66
C GLU A 39 -3.69 -15.81 1.27
N ILE A 40 -4.55 -14.81 1.15
CA ILE A 40 -4.29 -13.48 1.74
C ILE A 40 -4.35 -13.60 3.26
N LYS A 41 -5.36 -14.29 3.80
CA LYS A 41 -5.53 -14.47 5.24
C LYS A 41 -4.38 -15.28 5.86
N SER A 42 -3.84 -16.29 5.17
CA SER A 42 -2.70 -17.06 5.70
C SER A 42 -1.39 -16.26 5.76
N LYS A 43 -1.31 -15.12 5.07
CA LYS A 43 -0.14 -14.22 5.01
C LYS A 43 -0.26 -13.00 5.91
N VAL A 44 -1.37 -12.85 6.62
CA VAL A 44 -1.62 -11.73 7.54
C VAL A 44 -1.93 -12.30 8.91
N SER A 45 -1.15 -11.90 9.91
CA SER A 45 -1.32 -12.37 11.29
C SER A 45 -1.10 -11.27 12.33
N GLY A 46 -1.58 -11.52 13.54
CA GLY A 46 -1.51 -10.55 14.64
C GLY A 46 -2.34 -9.30 14.39
N SER A 47 -1.96 -8.20 15.04
CA SER A 47 -2.66 -6.92 14.92
C SER A 47 -2.06 -6.08 13.80
N CYS A 48 -2.72 -6.08 12.63
CA CYS A 48 -2.30 -5.27 11.49
C CYS A 48 -3.22 -4.06 11.31
N SER A 49 -2.64 -2.87 11.13
CA SER A 49 -3.35 -1.63 10.86
C SER A 49 -2.66 -0.80 9.78
N ILE A 50 -3.45 -0.19 8.91
CA ILE A 50 -2.98 0.66 7.82
C ILE A 50 -3.77 1.98 7.88
N SER A 51 -3.06 3.09 8.09
CA SER A 51 -3.69 4.42 8.12
C SER A 51 -4.29 4.77 6.76
N GLN A 52 -5.34 5.60 6.73
CA GLN A 52 -6.03 6.00 5.50
C GLN A 52 -5.06 6.57 4.44
N ARG A 53 -4.08 7.36 4.88
CA ARG A 53 -3.09 7.99 4.00
C ARG A 53 -2.01 7.05 3.47
N SER A 54 -2.00 5.79 3.89
CA SER A 54 -0.89 4.88 3.60
C SER A 54 -0.91 4.31 2.18
N THR A 55 0.26 3.85 1.75
CA THR A 55 0.48 3.13 0.50
C THR A 55 1.28 1.86 0.79
N MET A 56 0.84 0.72 0.27
CA MET A 56 1.57 -0.53 0.42
C MET A 56 1.60 -1.28 -0.91
N ALA A 57 2.80 -1.68 -1.35
CA ALA A 57 2.99 -2.47 -2.57
C ALA A 57 3.81 -3.73 -2.29
N LEU A 58 3.19 -4.90 -2.49
CA LEU A 58 3.84 -6.20 -2.26
C LEU A 58 4.16 -6.90 -3.59
N LYS A 59 5.45 -7.13 -3.86
CA LYS A 59 5.96 -7.74 -5.08
C LYS A 59 6.80 -8.96 -4.72
N GLY A 60 6.14 -10.01 -4.26
CA GLY A 60 6.77 -11.24 -3.79
C GLY A 60 5.70 -12.30 -3.54
N ARG A 61 6.08 -13.58 -3.60
CA ARG A 61 5.14 -14.67 -3.27
C ARG A 61 5.02 -14.81 -1.76
N ASP A 62 6.16 -14.92 -1.08
CA ASP A 62 6.25 -15.33 0.32
C ASP A 62 6.52 -14.12 1.24
N ILE A 63 5.69 -13.09 1.14
CA ILE A 63 5.70 -11.94 2.04
C ILE A 63 4.61 -12.13 3.09
N PHE A 64 4.96 -12.05 4.37
CA PHE A 64 4.06 -12.24 5.51
C PHE A 64 3.99 -10.95 6.33
N LEU A 65 2.78 -10.46 6.59
CA LEU A 65 2.52 -9.29 7.41
C LEU A 65 2.15 -9.75 8.83
N GLU A 66 2.92 -9.35 9.83
CA GLU A 66 2.74 -9.78 11.22
C GLU A 66 2.89 -8.58 12.15
N ASN A 67 1.84 -8.24 12.89
CA ASN A 67 1.85 -7.11 13.85
C ASN A 67 2.33 -5.79 13.21
N LEU A 68 1.83 -5.49 12.02
CA LEU A 68 2.23 -4.32 11.23
C LEU A 68 1.35 -3.11 11.53
N THR A 69 1.95 -1.97 11.87
CA THR A 69 1.29 -0.67 11.89
C THR A 69 1.92 0.23 10.83
N LEU A 70 1.18 0.51 9.76
CA LEU A 70 1.66 1.34 8.65
C LEU A 70 0.98 2.71 8.68
N ASP A 71 1.80 3.75 8.81
CA ASP A 71 1.44 5.14 8.59
C ASP A 71 2.43 5.81 7.63
N GLY A 72 2.32 5.48 6.34
CA GLY A 72 3.25 5.97 5.31
C GLY A 72 3.22 5.14 4.04
N ALA A 73 4.34 5.05 3.33
CA ALA A 73 4.52 4.21 2.17
C ALA A 73 5.51 3.07 2.44
N LEU A 74 5.12 1.85 2.08
CA LEU A 74 5.91 0.62 2.19
C LEU A 74 5.90 -0.13 0.86
N ILE A 75 7.08 -0.48 0.35
CA ILE A 75 7.26 -1.31 -0.83
C ILE A 75 8.17 -2.48 -0.49
N ILE A 76 7.72 -3.70 -0.77
CA ILE A 76 8.50 -4.92 -0.59
C ILE A 76 8.65 -5.62 -1.93
N ASN A 77 9.89 -5.73 -2.40
CA ASN A 77 10.26 -6.51 -3.57
C ASN A 77 10.97 -7.78 -3.09
N SER A 78 10.48 -8.96 -3.47
CA SER A 78 11.17 -10.22 -3.19
C SER A 78 11.18 -11.16 -4.40
N THR A 79 12.34 -11.78 -4.62
CA THR A 79 12.50 -12.85 -5.61
C THR A 79 11.81 -14.14 -5.14
N ASP A 80 11.67 -15.09 -6.05
CA ASP A 80 11.12 -16.39 -5.69
C ASP A 80 12.12 -17.17 -4.80
N GLY A 81 11.63 -17.79 -3.73
CA GLY A 81 12.46 -18.42 -2.70
C GLY A 81 12.90 -17.46 -1.58
N ALA A 82 12.54 -16.18 -1.64
CA ALA A 82 12.70 -15.24 -0.53
C ALA A 82 11.42 -15.16 0.32
N GLU A 83 11.50 -15.66 1.54
CA GLU A 83 10.47 -15.53 2.58
C GLU A 83 10.74 -14.27 3.40
N VAL A 84 9.80 -13.33 3.42
CA VAL A 84 9.97 -12.02 4.06
C VAL A 84 8.88 -11.81 5.08
N LYS A 85 9.24 -11.70 6.36
CA LYS A 85 8.32 -11.30 7.43
C LYS A 85 8.42 -9.80 7.65
N VAL A 86 7.28 -9.11 7.66
CA VAL A 86 7.20 -7.66 7.78
C VAL A 86 6.30 -7.31 8.96
N GLY A 87 6.83 -6.57 9.92
CA GLY A 87 6.09 -6.16 11.12
C GLY A 87 6.66 -4.89 11.74
N GLY A 88 6.12 -4.50 12.90
CA GLY A 88 6.54 -3.29 13.61
C GLY A 88 5.79 -2.03 13.14
N SER A 89 6.31 -0.87 13.50
CA SER A 89 5.68 0.44 13.24
C SER A 89 6.45 1.20 12.18
N ILE A 90 5.83 1.39 11.01
CA ILE A 90 6.44 2.08 9.88
C ILE A 90 5.76 3.43 9.72
N LYS A 91 6.48 4.51 10.02
CA LYS A 91 6.00 5.88 9.87
C LYS A 91 6.94 6.70 8.99
N ASN A 92 6.41 7.25 7.91
CA ASN A 92 7.14 8.11 6.98
C ASN A 92 6.18 9.07 6.26
N LYS A 93 6.69 10.07 5.52
CA LYS A 93 5.85 11.07 4.82
C LYS A 93 4.95 10.47 3.74
N GLY A 94 5.24 9.25 3.29
CA GLY A 94 4.39 8.47 2.40
C GLY A 94 4.16 9.15 1.05
N TRP A 95 3.04 8.80 0.42
CA TRP A 95 2.60 9.42 -0.82
C TRP A 95 1.38 10.29 -0.55
N LEU A 96 1.38 11.50 -1.08
CA LEU A 96 0.30 12.48 -0.90
C LEU A 96 -0.56 12.55 -2.16
N ILE A 97 -1.85 12.84 -1.96
CA ILE A 97 -2.76 13.16 -3.05
C ILE A 97 -2.72 14.67 -3.23
N GLU A 98 -2.27 15.12 -4.40
CA GLU A 98 -2.28 16.52 -4.79
C GLU A 98 -3.42 16.74 -5.79
N ARG A 99 -4.31 17.69 -5.48
CA ARG A 99 -5.48 18.00 -6.32
C ARG A 99 -5.04 18.65 -7.62
N ILE A 100 -5.71 18.28 -8.71
CA ILE A 100 -5.50 18.82 -10.04
C ILE A 100 -6.83 19.34 -10.55
N ASP A 101 -6.84 20.57 -11.08
CA ASP A 101 -8.00 21.10 -11.79
C ASP A 101 -8.08 20.47 -13.19
N TYR A 102 -9.27 19.99 -13.58
CA TYR A 102 -9.50 19.42 -14.90
C TYR A 102 -9.21 20.39 -16.07
N LYS A 103 -9.23 21.71 -15.79
CA LYS A 103 -8.92 22.77 -16.74
C LYS A 103 -7.43 23.09 -16.86
N ASP A 104 -6.59 22.62 -15.95
CA ASP A 104 -5.16 22.93 -15.96
C ASP A 104 -4.42 22.10 -17.01
N THR A 105 -4.29 22.65 -18.21
CA THR A 105 -3.65 22.00 -19.37
C THR A 105 -2.14 21.76 -19.21
N ALA A 106 -1.51 22.22 -18.12
CA ALA A 106 -0.14 21.82 -17.80
C ALA A 106 -0.05 20.33 -17.43
N PHE A 107 -1.17 19.73 -17.01
CA PHE A 107 -1.26 18.31 -16.70
C PHE A 107 -1.85 17.49 -17.86
N PRO A 108 -1.35 16.26 -18.07
CA PRO A 108 -1.90 15.36 -19.08
C PRO A 108 -3.33 14.94 -18.70
N GLU A 109 -4.12 14.56 -19.71
CA GLU A 109 -5.55 14.33 -19.58
C GLU A 109 -5.89 13.28 -18.51
N GLU A 110 -5.11 12.20 -18.41
CA GLU A 110 -5.33 11.13 -17.44
C GLU A 110 -5.24 11.58 -15.97
N LEU A 111 -4.55 12.69 -15.69
CA LEU A 111 -4.48 13.30 -14.37
C LEU A 111 -5.61 14.32 -14.15
N ARG A 112 -5.95 15.08 -15.20
CA ARG A 112 -7.04 16.06 -15.18
C ARG A 112 -8.40 15.40 -14.95
N ILE A 113 -8.70 14.31 -15.65
CA ILE A 113 -10.00 13.63 -15.56
C ILE A 113 -10.26 13.00 -14.19
N ARG A 114 -9.21 12.58 -13.46
CA ARG A 114 -9.34 12.02 -12.09
C ARG A 114 -9.30 13.10 -11.00
N GLY A 115 -8.79 14.29 -11.31
CA GLY A 115 -8.75 15.43 -10.40
C GLY A 115 -7.63 15.40 -9.35
N PHE A 116 -6.64 14.52 -9.50
CA PHE A 116 -5.48 14.45 -8.60
C PHE A 116 -4.27 13.72 -9.19
N ARG A 117 -3.09 13.94 -8.62
CA ARG A 117 -1.88 13.11 -8.81
C ARG A 117 -1.34 12.60 -7.47
N MET A 118 -0.52 11.55 -7.55
CA MET A 118 0.22 11.04 -6.40
C MET A 118 1.60 11.68 -6.35
N GLU A 119 1.90 12.39 -5.27
CA GLU A 119 3.23 12.91 -5.00
C GLU A 119 3.98 11.98 -4.04
N LYS A 120 5.10 11.39 -4.50
CA LYS A 120 5.90 10.44 -3.70
C LYS A 120 6.89 11.17 -2.80
N LYS A 121 6.45 11.59 -1.61
CA LYS A 121 7.31 12.32 -0.66
C LYS A 121 8.37 11.43 -0.01
N GLU A 122 7.99 10.23 0.41
CA GLU A 122 8.88 9.28 1.08
C GLU A 122 8.32 7.85 1.00
N GLN A 123 9.18 6.84 1.06
CA GLN A 123 8.79 5.45 1.18
C GLN A 123 9.91 4.63 1.82
N LEU A 124 9.53 3.59 2.57
CA LEU A 124 10.43 2.50 2.90
C LEU A 124 10.32 1.46 1.79
N GLU A 125 11.41 1.24 1.04
CA GLU A 125 11.47 0.23 0.00
C GLU A 125 12.61 -0.76 0.27
N GLU A 126 12.27 -2.03 0.41
CA GLU A 126 13.23 -3.11 0.62
C GLU A 126 13.19 -4.09 -0.56
N THR A 127 14.38 -4.56 -0.95
CA THR A 127 14.52 -5.51 -2.07
C THR A 127 15.34 -6.72 -1.66
N TYR A 128 14.69 -7.88 -1.65
CA TYR A 128 15.27 -9.18 -1.34
C TYR A 128 15.50 -9.94 -2.65
N SER A 129 16.69 -9.76 -3.23
CA SER A 129 17.06 -10.30 -4.55
C SER A 129 17.61 -11.73 -4.51
N GLN A 130 17.85 -12.28 -3.33
CA GLN A 130 18.35 -13.64 -3.14
C GLN A 130 17.33 -14.48 -2.36
N PRO A 131 17.26 -15.81 -2.62
CA PRO A 131 16.50 -16.72 -1.77
C PRO A 131 16.99 -16.69 -0.33
N GLY A 132 16.08 -16.86 0.63
CA GLY A 132 16.41 -16.79 2.04
C GLY A 132 15.23 -16.41 2.91
N LYS A 133 15.47 -16.34 4.22
CA LYS A 133 14.49 -15.89 5.21
C LYS A 133 14.90 -14.52 5.74
N TYR A 134 13.99 -13.56 5.65
CA TYR A 134 14.22 -12.18 6.01
C TYR A 134 13.17 -11.70 7.01
N THR A 135 13.54 -10.70 7.82
CA THR A 135 12.62 -10.03 8.73
C THR A 135 12.87 -8.53 8.66
N LEU A 136 11.81 -7.79 8.39
CA LEU A 136 11.76 -6.33 8.44
C LEU A 136 10.95 -5.91 9.67
N LYS A 137 11.63 -5.33 10.66
CA LYS A 137 11.05 -4.73 11.88
C LYS A 137 11.80 -3.45 12.23
N PRO A 138 11.46 -2.32 11.58
CA PRO A 138 12.02 -1.02 11.91
C PRO A 138 11.49 -0.48 13.25
#